data_AF-A0A7V9MTU9-F1
#
_entry.id   AF-A0A7V9MTU9-F1
#
_cell.length_a   1.000
_cell.length_b   1.000
_cell.length_c   1.000
_cell.angle_alpha   90.00
_cell.angle_beta   90.00
_cell.angle_gamma   90.00
#
_symmetry.space_group_name_H-M   'P 1'
#
loop_
_entity.id
_entity.type
_entity.pdbx_description
1 polymer ?
#
loop_
_entity_poly.entity_id
_entity_poly.type
_entity_poly.pdbx_seq_one_letter_code
_entity_poly.pdbx_strand_id
1 'polypeptide(L)'
;RGIGAGKVITIAADDVTVSGLRITGSGLDLMQDDAAIFVTANRATIEKNVIANSLHGIYLKKISGARILENRIEGKTTIAASTEPIEKGIGQSAENCDTTLVANRRGNGIHQWSCEGNLIRGNDISETRDGIYFSFTNNSRVENNVVHHVRYGLHYMYSDGNVFENNTFTENAAGAAIMFSKDLTVRGNRFISNRGLRAYGLIFQSTDNSRLEQNEISQNAVGLSFNQCIGNRVTGNTVRGNYIGLKFGSNSDENQFTENVFTRNLHPVETGLAEGDGNKWAVKGVGNFWDNGAEIDLNRDGIGDLPHREIDLFGILRRDFPAVAFLSDSPAVKLLRFANGRAAIPGVSSIDDPSPLTSEFWKLRAQRTARTTIAKSK
;
A
#
# COMPACT_ATOMS: atom_id res chain seq x y z
N ARG A 1 23.84 -13.44 20.40
CA ARG A 1 22.50 -13.84 20.91
C ARG A 1 22.24 -13.08 22.20
N GLY A 2 21.05 -12.48 22.36
CA GLY A 2 20.64 -11.80 23.59
C GLY A 2 20.08 -12.77 24.64
N ILE A 3 19.87 -12.25 25.85
CA ILE A 3 19.42 -13.02 27.01
C ILE A 3 17.89 -13.03 27.18
N GLY A 4 17.12 -12.52 26.21
CA GLY A 4 15.66 -12.42 26.30
C GLY A 4 15.16 -11.20 27.08
N ALA A 5 16.03 -10.22 27.33
CA ALA A 5 15.71 -8.95 27.97
C ALA A 5 16.45 -7.81 27.24
N GLY A 6 15.81 -6.65 27.11
CA GLY A 6 16.45 -5.45 26.57
C GLY A 6 16.74 -5.52 25.06
N LYS A 7 17.72 -4.71 24.65
CA LYS A 7 18.23 -4.61 23.27
C LYS A 7 19.44 -5.52 23.10
N VAL A 8 19.56 -6.20 21.96
CA VAL A 8 20.70 -7.12 21.73
C VAL A 8 21.95 -6.37 21.28
N ILE A 9 21.81 -5.47 20.31
CA ILE A 9 22.88 -4.58 19.84
C ILE A 9 22.38 -3.14 19.92
N THR A 10 23.17 -2.27 20.54
CA THR A 10 22.92 -0.82 20.55
C THR A 10 24.03 -0.12 19.76
N ILE A 11 23.65 0.58 18.69
CA ILE A 11 24.53 1.44 17.89
C ILE A 11 24.36 2.87 18.37
N ALA A 12 25.35 3.38 19.10
CA ALA A 12 25.36 4.72 19.68
C ALA A 12 26.47 5.63 19.11
N ALA A 13 27.23 5.14 18.13
CA ALA A 13 28.25 5.92 17.42
C ALA A 13 27.92 5.98 15.92
N ASP A 14 28.30 7.10 15.30
CA ASP A 14 28.08 7.34 13.88
C ASP A 14 28.90 6.37 13.01
N ASP A 15 28.44 6.13 11.79
CA ASP A 15 29.15 5.37 10.74
C ASP A 15 29.48 3.90 11.11
N VAL A 16 28.80 3.37 12.12
CA VAL A 16 28.94 1.97 12.55
C VAL A 16 28.28 1.05 11.53
N THR A 17 28.98 -0.04 11.20
CA THR A 17 28.47 -1.11 10.34
C THR A 17 28.23 -2.39 11.13
N VAL A 18 27.04 -2.97 10.99
CA VAL A 18 26.67 -4.31 11.48
C VAL A 18 26.32 -5.19 10.29
N SER A 19 27.17 -6.17 9.99
CA SER A 19 27.06 -6.96 8.75
C SER A 19 27.23 -8.46 8.99
N GLY A 20 26.41 -9.27 8.33
CA GLY A 20 26.58 -10.73 8.24
C GLY A 20 26.30 -11.50 9.53
N LEU A 21 25.55 -10.94 10.49
CA LEU A 21 25.29 -11.57 11.78
C LEU A 21 23.93 -12.27 11.83
N ARG A 22 23.83 -13.32 12.66
CA ARG A 22 22.54 -13.86 13.12
C ARG A 22 22.22 -13.30 14.52
N ILE A 23 21.16 -12.50 14.62
CA ILE A 23 20.81 -11.76 15.85
C ILE A 23 19.44 -12.23 16.34
N THR A 24 19.35 -12.56 17.61
CA THR A 24 18.13 -13.12 18.21
C THR A 24 18.10 -12.92 19.72
N GLY A 25 16.90 -12.89 20.31
CA GLY A 25 16.70 -12.92 21.76
C GLY A 25 16.73 -11.55 22.43
N SER A 26 16.07 -10.54 21.83
CA SER A 26 15.73 -9.31 22.56
C SER A 26 14.68 -9.59 23.65
N GLY A 27 14.43 -8.61 24.51
CA GLY A 27 13.23 -8.60 25.35
C GLY A 27 11.94 -8.34 24.55
N LEU A 28 10.83 -8.19 25.28
CA LEU A 28 9.47 -8.00 24.75
C LEU A 28 8.77 -6.74 25.32
N ASP A 29 9.54 -5.83 25.91
CA ASP A 29 8.98 -4.59 26.45
C ASP A 29 8.84 -3.53 25.35
N LEU A 30 7.59 -3.27 24.95
CA LEU A 30 7.22 -2.23 23.99
C LEU A 30 7.48 -0.82 24.53
N MET A 31 7.37 -0.60 25.84
CA MET A 31 7.60 0.72 26.44
C MET A 31 9.07 1.09 26.44
N GLN A 32 9.94 0.07 26.52
CA GLN A 32 11.39 0.25 26.51
C GLN A 32 12.01 0.13 25.12
N ASP A 33 11.20 -0.02 24.05
CA ASP A 33 11.66 -0.18 22.67
C ASP A 33 12.67 -1.34 22.52
N ASP A 34 12.36 -2.53 23.07
CA ASP A 34 13.26 -3.70 22.94
C ASP A 34 13.43 -4.11 21.47
N ALA A 35 14.67 -4.36 21.05
CA ALA A 35 15.00 -4.61 19.65
C ALA A 35 16.21 -5.54 19.48
N ALA A 36 16.31 -6.20 18.33
CA ALA A 36 17.52 -6.91 17.95
C ALA A 36 18.67 -5.92 17.69
N ILE A 37 18.40 -4.86 16.93
CA ILE A 37 19.33 -3.76 16.72
C ILE A 37 18.61 -2.44 17.02
N PHE A 38 19.15 -1.68 17.96
CA PHE A 38 18.66 -0.35 18.32
C PHE A 38 19.69 0.70 17.94
N VAL A 39 19.29 1.74 17.22
CA VAL A 39 20.18 2.72 16.62
C VAL A 39 19.79 4.13 17.06
N THR A 40 20.75 4.85 17.63
CA THR A 40 20.60 6.25 18.06
C THR A 40 21.69 7.16 17.50
N ALA A 41 22.45 6.68 16.52
CA ALA A 41 23.51 7.43 15.86
C ALA A 41 23.35 7.42 14.33
N ASN A 42 23.99 8.38 13.67
CA ASN A 42 23.77 8.65 12.25
C ASN A 42 24.59 7.73 11.35
N ARG A 43 24.14 7.59 10.10
CA ARG A 43 24.87 6.90 9.02
C ARG A 43 25.26 5.45 9.34
N ALA A 44 24.53 4.82 10.27
CA ALA A 44 24.72 3.41 10.57
C ALA A 44 24.35 2.56 9.34
N THR A 45 25.15 1.55 9.05
CA THR A 45 24.87 0.56 8.00
C THR A 45 24.55 -0.78 8.66
N ILE A 46 23.35 -1.29 8.45
CA ILE A 46 22.91 -2.61 8.91
C ILE A 46 22.61 -3.44 7.68
N GLU A 47 23.45 -4.41 7.39
CA GLU A 47 23.34 -5.18 6.15
C GLU A 47 23.52 -6.68 6.28
N LYS A 48 22.82 -7.45 5.43
CA LYS A 48 23.03 -8.91 5.31
C LYS A 48 22.90 -9.68 6.63
N ASN A 49 22.12 -9.16 7.57
CA ASN A 49 21.87 -9.82 8.85
C ASN A 49 20.62 -10.71 8.78
N VAL A 50 20.61 -11.75 9.61
CA VAL A 50 19.44 -12.59 9.85
C VAL A 50 18.94 -12.33 11.27
N ILE A 51 17.78 -11.69 11.38
CA ILE A 51 17.18 -11.28 12.65
C ILE A 51 15.95 -12.13 12.91
N ALA A 52 15.88 -12.76 14.08
CA ALA A 52 14.74 -13.61 14.45
C ALA A 52 14.45 -13.55 15.96
N ASN A 53 13.21 -13.85 16.36
CA ASN A 53 12.80 -13.94 17.78
C ASN A 53 13.18 -12.72 18.62
N SER A 54 12.90 -11.53 18.08
CA SER A 54 13.03 -10.25 18.79
C SER A 54 11.70 -9.50 18.73
N LEU A 55 11.49 -8.55 19.64
CA LEU A 55 10.32 -7.68 19.63
C LEU A 55 10.33 -6.82 18.37
N HIS A 56 11.25 -5.87 18.28
CA HIS A 56 11.58 -5.17 17.04
C HIS A 56 12.78 -5.82 16.36
N GLY A 57 12.77 -5.87 15.02
CA GLY A 57 13.95 -6.29 14.28
C GLY A 57 15.05 -5.22 14.36
N ILE A 58 14.81 -4.10 13.69
CA ILE A 58 15.69 -2.93 13.67
C ILE A 58 14.87 -1.72 14.11
N TYR A 59 15.36 -0.97 15.08
CA TYR A 59 14.73 0.25 15.57
C TYR A 59 15.68 1.43 15.39
N LEU A 60 15.23 2.43 14.63
CA LEU A 60 15.93 3.70 14.38
C LEU A 60 15.23 4.82 15.14
N LYS A 61 15.95 5.49 16.04
CA LYS A 61 15.40 6.53 16.92
C LYS A 61 16.19 7.82 16.80
N LYS A 62 15.59 8.85 16.19
CA LYS A 62 16.20 10.19 16.05
C LYS A 62 17.56 10.14 15.33
N ILE A 63 17.61 9.50 14.17
CA ILE A 63 18.83 9.37 13.38
C ILE A 63 18.64 9.86 11.95
N SER A 64 19.75 10.08 11.26
CA SER A 64 19.77 10.40 9.85
C SER A 64 20.74 9.55 9.04
N GLY A 65 20.39 9.27 7.79
CA GLY A 65 21.29 8.66 6.80
C GLY A 65 21.59 7.18 7.01
N ALA A 66 20.78 6.45 7.78
CA ALA A 66 20.99 5.02 7.98
C ALA A 66 20.73 4.22 6.70
N ARG A 67 21.46 3.11 6.54
CA ARG A 67 21.37 2.20 5.40
C ARG A 67 21.01 0.80 5.91
N ILE A 68 19.78 0.38 5.65
CA ILE A 68 19.25 -0.93 6.06
C ILE A 68 19.12 -1.81 4.82
N LEU A 69 20.11 -2.67 4.58
CA LEU A 69 20.31 -3.32 3.29
C LEU A 69 20.26 -4.85 3.39
N GLU A 70 19.45 -5.51 2.58
CA GLU A 70 19.57 -6.97 2.38
C GLU A 70 19.47 -7.79 3.68
N ASN A 71 18.71 -7.32 4.67
CA ASN A 71 18.48 -8.07 5.91
C ASN A 71 17.26 -8.98 5.76
N ARG A 72 17.29 -10.13 6.45
CA ARG A 72 16.13 -10.99 6.64
C ARG A 72 15.63 -10.87 8.08
N ILE A 73 14.38 -10.46 8.26
CA ILE A 73 13.78 -10.18 9.56
C ILE A 73 12.52 -11.03 9.73
N GLU A 74 12.54 -11.91 10.72
CA GLU A 74 11.40 -12.75 11.09
C GLU A 74 10.96 -12.41 12.52
N GLY A 75 9.70 -12.01 12.67
CA GLY A 75 9.13 -11.61 13.96
C GLY A 75 8.98 -12.78 14.94
N LYS A 76 8.93 -12.47 16.24
CA LYS A 76 8.61 -13.46 17.26
C LYS A 76 7.09 -13.74 17.26
N THR A 77 6.69 -14.96 16.89
CA THR A 77 5.28 -15.37 16.81
C THR A 77 4.80 -16.15 18.02
N THR A 78 5.71 -16.71 18.82
CA THR A 78 5.40 -17.52 20.00
C THR A 78 6.17 -17.05 21.24
N ILE A 79 5.57 -17.22 22.43
CA ILE A 79 6.27 -17.18 23.71
C ILE A 79 6.26 -18.59 24.29
N ALA A 80 7.41 -19.04 24.78
CA ALA A 80 7.51 -20.30 25.52
C ALA A 80 6.60 -20.25 26.75
N ALA A 81 5.85 -21.32 27.01
CA ALA A 81 4.91 -21.39 28.12
C ALA A 81 5.57 -20.92 29.44
N SER A 82 5.00 -19.90 30.08
CA SER A 82 5.46 -19.44 31.39
C SER A 82 4.90 -20.32 32.49
N THR A 83 5.74 -20.78 33.41
CA THR A 83 5.32 -21.42 34.67
C THR A 83 4.81 -20.42 35.72
N GLU A 84 4.87 -19.11 35.41
CA GLU A 84 4.38 -18.02 36.27
C GLU A 84 2.85 -17.87 36.12
N PRO A 85 2.10 -17.62 37.22
CA PRO A 85 0.67 -17.44 37.17
C PRO A 85 0.32 -16.22 36.31
N ILE A 86 -0.62 -16.43 35.39
CA ILE A 86 -1.09 -15.50 34.37
C ILE A 86 -1.40 -14.12 34.99
N GLU A 87 -0.49 -13.16 34.85
CA GLU A 87 -0.85 -11.76 35.00
C GLU A 87 -1.86 -11.39 33.90
N LYS A 88 -2.93 -10.69 34.30
CA LYS A 88 -4.05 -10.27 33.46
C LYS A 88 -3.59 -9.73 32.10
N GLY A 89 -3.85 -10.48 31.03
CA GLY A 89 -3.80 -9.97 29.65
C GLY A 89 -2.86 -10.70 28.69
N ILE A 90 -2.29 -11.84 29.08
CA ILE A 90 -1.54 -12.74 28.18
C ILE A 90 -2.51 -13.82 27.69
N GLY A 91 -2.41 -14.22 26.41
CA GLY A 91 -3.40 -15.04 25.72
C GLY A 91 -3.86 -16.29 26.47
N GLN A 92 -5.09 -16.75 26.18
CA GLN A 92 -5.60 -18.00 26.71
C GLN A 92 -4.72 -19.16 26.23
N SER A 93 -4.02 -19.82 27.14
CA SER A 93 -3.62 -21.21 26.95
C SER A 93 -3.98 -22.01 28.20
N ALA A 94 -4.90 -22.97 28.04
CA ALA A 94 -5.31 -23.91 29.08
C ALA A 94 -4.37 -25.12 29.17
N GLU A 95 -3.28 -25.16 28.42
CA GLU A 95 -2.32 -26.27 28.41
C GLU A 95 -0.90 -25.71 28.21
N ASN A 96 0.13 -26.41 28.72
CA ASN A 96 1.56 -26.06 28.67
C ASN A 96 2.13 -26.07 27.23
N CYS A 97 1.52 -25.33 26.31
CA CYS A 97 1.92 -25.17 24.92
C CYS A 97 2.40 -23.73 24.69
N ASP A 98 3.29 -23.54 23.73
CA ASP A 98 3.70 -22.20 23.27
C ASP A 98 2.47 -21.33 22.97
N THR A 99 2.38 -20.16 23.58
CA THR A 99 1.27 -19.24 23.34
C THR A 99 1.58 -18.37 22.12
N THR A 100 0.69 -18.34 21.13
CA THR A 100 0.80 -17.42 19.99
C THR A 100 0.71 -15.98 20.48
N LEU A 101 1.72 -15.16 20.17
CA LEU A 101 1.72 -13.74 20.45
C LEU A 101 0.61 -13.05 19.64
N VAL A 102 -0.37 -12.47 20.33
CA VAL A 102 -1.37 -11.62 19.68
C VAL A 102 -0.65 -10.47 18.98
N ALA A 103 -1.08 -10.14 17.75
CA ALA A 103 -0.36 -9.19 16.89
C ALA A 103 0.02 -7.87 17.57
N ASN A 104 -0.82 -7.34 18.47
CA ASN A 104 -0.56 -6.08 19.18
C ASN A 104 0.63 -6.13 20.15
N ARG A 105 1.03 -7.33 20.59
CA ARG A 105 2.17 -7.57 21.48
C ARG A 105 3.48 -7.84 20.73
N ARG A 106 3.43 -7.97 19.39
CA ARG A 106 4.62 -8.06 18.53
C ARG A 106 5.16 -6.67 18.22
N GLY A 107 6.46 -6.57 17.98
CA GLY A 107 7.07 -5.35 17.45
C GLY A 107 7.12 -5.38 15.92
N ASN A 108 7.66 -4.30 15.36
CA ASN A 108 7.77 -4.08 13.91
C ASN A 108 9.09 -4.63 13.38
N GLY A 109 9.16 -4.98 12.09
CA GLY A 109 10.39 -5.44 11.46
C GLY A 109 11.45 -4.36 11.41
N ILE A 110 11.13 -3.24 10.75
CA ILE A 110 11.94 -2.02 10.77
C ILE A 110 11.06 -0.90 11.33
N HIS A 111 11.48 -0.29 12.43
CA HIS A 111 10.79 0.81 13.09
C HIS A 111 11.61 2.09 12.94
N GLN A 112 11.01 3.15 12.39
CA GLN A 112 11.63 4.47 12.30
C GLN A 112 10.80 5.51 13.04
N TRP A 113 11.45 6.21 13.96
CA TRP A 113 10.84 7.29 14.73
C TRP A 113 11.71 8.54 14.70
N SER A 114 11.14 9.64 14.22
CA SER A 114 11.81 10.95 14.15
C SER A 114 13.12 10.92 13.33
N CYS A 115 13.15 10.24 12.19
CA CYS A 115 14.35 10.04 11.39
C CYS A 115 14.37 10.84 10.07
N GLU A 116 15.51 10.89 9.38
CA GLU A 116 15.59 11.57 8.08
C GLU A 116 16.61 10.94 7.12
N GLY A 117 16.31 10.91 5.82
CA GLY A 117 17.32 10.59 4.80
C GLY A 117 17.79 9.13 4.79
N ASN A 118 16.98 8.20 5.27
CA ASN A 118 17.36 6.79 5.38
C ASN A 118 17.14 6.03 4.06
N LEU A 119 17.90 4.95 3.85
CA LEU A 119 17.71 4.01 2.75
C LEU A 119 17.39 2.63 3.31
N ILE A 120 16.20 2.11 3.02
CA ILE A 120 15.77 0.74 3.35
C ILE A 120 15.64 -0.04 2.05
N ARG A 121 16.56 -0.96 1.77
CA ARG A 121 16.61 -1.62 0.46
C ARG A 121 16.87 -3.11 0.51
N GLY A 122 16.11 -3.88 -0.29
CA GLY A 122 16.39 -5.30 -0.50
C GLY A 122 16.14 -6.20 0.72
N ASN A 123 15.39 -5.73 1.72
CA ASN A 123 15.10 -6.50 2.92
C ASN A 123 13.90 -7.43 2.71
N ASP A 124 13.93 -8.57 3.40
CA ASP A 124 12.85 -9.54 3.48
C ASP A 124 12.30 -9.55 4.91
N ILE A 125 11.03 -9.19 5.09
CA ILE A 125 10.42 -8.95 6.41
C ILE A 125 9.12 -9.74 6.53
N SER A 126 9.04 -10.60 7.55
CA SER A 126 7.88 -11.44 7.79
C SER A 126 7.56 -11.64 9.26
N GLU A 127 6.32 -12.03 9.55
CA GLU A 127 5.86 -12.51 10.88
C GLU A 127 5.98 -11.51 12.05
N THR A 128 6.33 -10.26 11.76
CA THR A 128 6.31 -9.13 12.70
C THR A 128 4.88 -8.61 12.87
N ARG A 129 4.68 -7.62 13.75
CA ARG A 129 3.40 -6.89 13.81
C ARG A 129 3.16 -6.15 12.51
N ASP A 130 4.00 -5.16 12.23
CA ASP A 130 4.03 -4.39 10.99
C ASP A 130 5.42 -4.59 10.36
N GLY A 131 5.50 -4.56 9.03
CA GLY A 131 6.76 -4.80 8.32
C GLY A 131 7.72 -3.62 8.49
N ILE A 132 7.39 -2.52 7.82
CA ILE A 132 8.15 -1.26 7.88
C ILE A 132 7.24 -0.18 8.48
N TYR A 133 7.69 0.46 9.55
CA TYR A 133 6.95 1.47 10.29
C TYR A 133 7.64 2.83 10.24
N PHE A 134 6.88 3.88 9.92
CA PHE A 134 7.32 5.27 9.89
C PHE A 134 6.48 6.13 10.82
N SER A 135 7.16 6.97 11.60
CA SER A 135 6.54 8.05 12.38
C SER A 135 7.50 9.24 12.41
N PHE A 136 7.03 10.41 11.92
CA PHE A 136 7.83 11.64 11.85
C PHE A 136 9.17 11.45 11.11
N THR A 137 9.16 10.70 10.00
CA THR A 137 10.38 10.34 9.27
C THR A 137 10.33 10.84 7.84
N ASN A 138 11.27 11.70 7.44
CA ASN A 138 11.19 12.43 6.17
C ASN A 138 12.31 12.05 5.19
N ASN A 139 12.12 12.40 3.91
CA ASN A 139 13.17 12.39 2.88
C ASN A 139 13.92 11.05 2.73
N SER A 140 13.28 9.93 3.05
CA SER A 140 13.84 8.58 3.04
C SER A 140 13.34 7.78 1.83
N ARG A 141 14.09 6.72 1.51
CA ARG A 141 13.83 5.84 0.36
C ARG A 141 13.64 4.40 0.82
N VAL A 142 12.57 3.76 0.35
CA VAL A 142 12.26 2.35 0.62
C VAL A 142 12.14 1.62 -0.70
N GLU A 143 13.05 0.71 -0.98
CA GLU A 143 13.26 0.18 -2.33
C GLU A 143 13.47 -1.33 -2.40
N ASN A 144 12.80 -2.00 -3.33
CA ASN A 144 13.03 -3.42 -3.62
C ASN A 144 12.93 -4.34 -2.38
N ASN A 145 12.11 -3.98 -1.40
CA ASN A 145 11.87 -4.83 -0.22
C ASN A 145 10.70 -5.80 -0.49
N VAL A 146 10.73 -6.95 0.18
CA VAL A 146 9.63 -7.90 0.21
C VAL A 146 9.09 -7.96 1.64
N VAL A 147 7.79 -7.73 1.80
CA VAL A 147 7.13 -7.73 3.10
C VAL A 147 5.88 -8.59 3.04
N HIS A 148 5.82 -9.62 3.87
CA HIS A 148 4.76 -10.61 3.82
C HIS A 148 4.32 -11.14 5.19
N HIS A 149 3.06 -11.62 5.28
CA HIS A 149 2.50 -12.21 6.49
C HIS A 149 2.55 -11.30 7.74
N VAL A 150 2.42 -9.98 7.54
CA VAL A 150 2.32 -9.00 8.62
C VAL A 150 0.95 -8.33 8.65
N ARG A 151 0.66 -7.52 9.68
CA ARG A 151 -0.59 -6.75 9.74
C ARG A 151 -0.62 -5.63 8.70
N TYR A 152 0.37 -4.76 8.72
CA TYR A 152 0.59 -3.73 7.70
C TYR A 152 1.97 -3.94 7.09
N GLY A 153 2.04 -4.12 5.79
CA GLY A 153 3.32 -4.23 5.09
C GLY A 153 4.14 -2.95 5.25
N LEU A 154 3.51 -1.81 4.98
CA LEU A 154 4.01 -0.48 5.30
C LEU A 154 2.98 0.26 6.17
N HIS A 155 3.38 0.67 7.37
CA HIS A 155 2.57 1.47 8.29
C HIS A 155 3.22 2.84 8.46
N TYR A 156 2.55 3.89 8.02
CA TYR A 156 3.22 5.16 7.74
C TYR A 156 2.39 6.35 8.19
N MET A 157 2.97 7.19 9.06
CA MET A 157 2.28 8.33 9.65
C MET A 157 3.18 9.57 9.75
N TYR A 158 2.61 10.76 9.50
CA TYR A 158 3.24 12.07 9.75
C TYR A 158 4.62 12.23 9.13
N SER A 159 4.79 11.80 7.88
CA SER A 159 6.09 11.61 7.27
C SER A 159 6.03 12.12 5.83
N ASP A 160 6.91 13.05 5.45
CA ASP A 160 6.81 13.80 4.19
C ASP A 160 8.01 13.55 3.28
N GLY A 161 7.79 13.70 1.97
CA GLY A 161 8.88 13.69 0.97
C GLY A 161 9.58 12.33 0.80
N ASN A 162 8.92 11.22 1.18
CA ASN A 162 9.49 9.88 1.07
C ASN A 162 9.18 9.21 -0.28
N VAL A 163 10.06 8.29 -0.67
CA VAL A 163 9.99 7.56 -1.94
C VAL A 163 9.88 6.05 -1.66
N PHE A 164 8.85 5.42 -2.21
CA PHE A 164 8.59 3.99 -2.14
C PHE A 164 8.64 3.40 -3.54
N GLU A 165 9.67 2.60 -3.83
CA GLU A 165 9.92 2.09 -5.18
C GLU A 165 10.11 0.58 -5.25
N ASN A 166 9.39 -0.07 -6.17
CA ASN A 166 9.60 -1.47 -6.51
C ASN A 166 9.51 -2.45 -5.32
N ASN A 167 8.76 -2.10 -4.27
CA ASN A 167 8.54 -2.98 -3.13
C ASN A 167 7.39 -3.96 -3.41
N THR A 168 7.45 -5.14 -2.81
CA THR A 168 6.38 -6.14 -2.87
C THR A 168 5.77 -6.34 -1.48
N PHE A 169 4.50 -6.02 -1.35
CA PHE A 169 3.69 -6.23 -0.16
C PHE A 169 2.62 -7.28 -0.45
N THR A 170 2.82 -8.49 0.06
CA THR A 170 1.96 -9.63 -0.28
C THR A 170 1.52 -10.44 0.92
N GLU A 171 0.31 -11.01 0.84
CA GLU A 171 -0.22 -11.90 1.89
C GLU A 171 -0.22 -11.26 3.29
N ASN A 172 -0.32 -9.93 3.35
CA ASN A 172 -0.46 -9.20 4.60
C ASN A 172 -1.93 -9.01 4.94
N ALA A 173 -2.22 -8.60 6.18
CA ALA A 173 -3.58 -8.18 6.52
C ALA A 173 -3.99 -6.90 5.76
N ALA A 174 -3.02 -6.05 5.45
CA ALA A 174 -3.10 -4.89 4.58
C ALA A 174 -1.72 -4.62 3.95
N GLY A 175 -1.69 -4.21 2.68
CA GLY A 175 -0.46 -3.94 1.95
C GLY A 175 0.27 -2.72 2.50
N ALA A 176 -0.31 -1.53 2.35
CA ALA A 176 0.21 -0.29 2.94
C ALA A 176 -0.90 0.63 3.45
N ALA A 177 -0.62 1.28 4.58
CA ALA A 177 -1.44 2.34 5.16
C ALA A 177 -0.59 3.60 5.32
N ILE A 178 -0.83 4.59 4.47
CA ILE A 178 -0.15 5.88 4.42
C ILE A 178 -1.10 6.96 4.94
N MET A 179 -0.68 7.67 5.99
CA MET A 179 -1.54 8.57 6.74
C MET A 179 -0.86 9.92 7.03
N PHE A 180 -1.63 11.00 6.95
CA PHE A 180 -1.25 12.34 7.44
C PHE A 180 0.09 12.84 6.89
N SER A 181 0.24 12.83 5.56
CA SER A 181 1.54 12.99 4.91
C SER A 181 1.43 13.69 3.56
N LYS A 182 2.52 14.21 3.02
CA LYS A 182 2.51 14.87 1.71
C LYS A 182 3.78 14.64 0.90
N ASP A 183 3.68 14.96 -0.39
CA ASP A 183 4.80 14.98 -1.34
C ASP A 183 5.48 13.60 -1.48
N LEU A 184 4.68 12.53 -1.45
CA LEU A 184 5.19 11.16 -1.55
C LEU A 184 5.30 10.72 -3.01
N THR A 185 6.27 9.85 -3.28
CA THR A 185 6.34 9.10 -4.55
C THR A 185 6.19 7.61 -4.27
N VAL A 186 5.11 7.01 -4.74
CA VAL A 186 4.81 5.59 -4.65
C VAL A 186 4.83 5.02 -6.05
N ARG A 187 5.93 4.37 -6.45
CA ARG A 187 6.17 3.98 -7.84
C ARG A 187 6.59 2.53 -8.03
N GLY A 188 5.96 1.81 -8.96
CA GLY A 188 6.37 0.45 -9.33
C GLY A 188 6.17 -0.60 -8.22
N ASN A 189 5.42 -0.29 -7.15
CA ASN A 189 5.19 -1.22 -6.05
C ASN A 189 4.10 -2.22 -6.40
N ARG A 190 4.16 -3.38 -5.74
CA ARG A 190 3.24 -4.50 -5.91
C ARG A 190 2.49 -4.76 -4.60
N PHE A 191 1.18 -4.59 -4.60
CA PHE A 191 0.28 -4.87 -3.47
C PHE A 191 -0.63 -6.04 -3.85
N ILE A 192 -0.25 -7.26 -3.46
CA ILE A 192 -0.79 -8.49 -4.04
C ILE A 192 -1.38 -9.41 -2.98
N SER A 193 -2.64 -9.83 -3.16
CA SER A 193 -3.27 -10.88 -2.35
C SER A 193 -3.24 -10.61 -0.85
N ASN A 194 -3.38 -9.35 -0.42
CA ASN A 194 -3.52 -9.03 1.00
C ASN A 194 -4.93 -9.45 1.49
N ARG A 195 -5.05 -10.06 2.67
CA ARG A 195 -6.26 -10.76 3.15
C ARG A 195 -6.62 -10.42 4.60
N GLY A 196 -7.91 -10.21 4.88
CA GLY A 196 -8.41 -9.90 6.23
C GLY A 196 -9.50 -8.82 6.23
N LEU A 197 -10.02 -8.49 7.42
CA LEU A 197 -11.09 -7.49 7.61
C LEU A 197 -10.72 -6.07 7.13
N ARG A 198 -9.42 -5.80 6.92
CA ARG A 198 -8.85 -4.54 6.42
C ARG A 198 -7.90 -4.79 5.26
N ALA A 199 -8.22 -5.74 4.38
CA ALA A 199 -7.41 -6.15 3.22
C ALA A 199 -7.36 -5.11 2.09
N TYR A 200 -6.81 -3.95 2.42
CA TYR A 200 -6.47 -2.93 1.45
C TYR A 200 -5.13 -3.27 0.78
N GLY A 201 -5.03 -3.05 -0.53
CA GLY A 201 -3.74 -3.01 -1.21
C GLY A 201 -2.97 -1.78 -0.75
N LEU A 202 -3.54 -0.60 -0.95
CA LEU A 202 -2.95 0.67 -0.55
C LEU A 202 -4.03 1.65 -0.05
N ILE A 203 -3.84 2.18 1.16
CA ILE A 203 -4.69 3.21 1.76
C ILE A 203 -3.90 4.51 1.83
N PHE A 204 -4.54 5.58 1.35
CA PHE A 204 -4.16 6.95 1.61
C PHE A 204 -5.24 7.58 2.49
N GLN A 205 -4.81 8.14 3.62
CA GLN A 205 -5.67 8.90 4.52
C GLN A 205 -5.02 10.24 4.82
N SER A 206 -5.71 11.35 4.55
CA SER A 206 -5.15 12.69 4.77
C SER A 206 -3.76 12.82 4.13
N THR A 207 -3.65 12.38 2.87
CA THR A 207 -2.38 12.32 2.14
C THR A 207 -2.49 13.07 0.83
N ASP A 208 -1.64 14.08 0.66
CA ASP A 208 -1.83 15.12 -0.34
C ASP A 208 -0.62 15.28 -1.28
N ASN A 209 -0.88 15.89 -2.45
CA ASN A 209 0.14 16.29 -3.43
C ASN A 209 1.14 15.18 -3.83
N SER A 210 0.72 13.92 -3.71
CA SER A 210 1.59 12.77 -3.91
C SER A 210 1.39 12.13 -5.28
N ARG A 211 2.34 11.28 -5.67
CA ARG A 211 2.38 10.60 -6.97
C ARG A 211 2.30 9.09 -6.76
N LEU A 212 1.30 8.46 -7.35
CA LEU A 212 1.14 7.01 -7.40
C LEU A 212 1.32 6.58 -8.86
N GLU A 213 2.45 5.97 -9.17
CA GLU A 213 2.86 5.73 -10.55
C GLU A 213 3.16 4.25 -10.80
N GLN A 214 2.56 3.65 -11.82
CA GLN A 214 2.96 2.31 -12.29
C GLN A 214 2.92 1.20 -11.23
N ASN A 215 2.06 1.31 -10.21
CA ASN A 215 1.90 0.29 -9.18
C ASN A 215 0.96 -0.83 -9.66
N GLU A 216 1.22 -2.06 -9.22
CA GLU A 216 0.35 -3.21 -9.40
C GLU A 216 -0.43 -3.47 -8.10
N ILE A 217 -1.75 -3.35 -8.16
CA ILE A 217 -2.63 -3.53 -7.01
C ILE A 217 -3.67 -4.58 -7.39
N SER A 218 -3.44 -5.81 -6.92
CA SER A 218 -4.23 -6.95 -7.39
C SER A 218 -4.64 -7.94 -6.33
N GLN A 219 -5.83 -8.52 -6.50
CA GLN A 219 -6.35 -9.61 -5.66
C GLN A 219 -6.51 -9.23 -4.18
N ASN A 220 -6.76 -7.95 -3.90
CA ASN A 220 -7.07 -7.46 -2.55
C ASN A 220 -8.60 -7.31 -2.37
N ALA A 221 -9.06 -7.20 -1.12
CA ALA A 221 -10.47 -6.88 -0.87
C ALA A 221 -10.81 -5.46 -1.33
N VAL A 222 -9.91 -4.51 -1.07
CA VAL A 222 -9.97 -3.15 -1.62
C VAL A 222 -8.61 -2.87 -2.24
N GLY A 223 -8.57 -2.45 -3.50
CA GLY A 223 -7.32 -2.13 -4.19
C GLY A 223 -6.71 -0.84 -3.64
N LEU A 224 -7.28 0.28 -4.08
CA LEU A 224 -6.93 1.63 -3.64
C LEU A 224 -8.03 2.21 -2.75
N SER A 225 -7.66 2.89 -1.68
CA SER A 225 -8.60 3.66 -0.87
C SER A 225 -8.06 5.07 -0.63
N PHE A 226 -8.84 6.08 -1.01
CA PHE A 226 -8.58 7.49 -0.69
C PHE A 226 -9.57 7.96 0.37
N ASN A 227 -9.10 8.68 1.38
CA ASN A 227 -9.96 9.35 2.34
C ASN A 227 -9.33 10.67 2.75
N GLN A 228 -10.02 11.80 2.55
CA GLN A 228 -9.50 13.14 2.79
C GLN A 228 -8.18 13.41 2.05
N CYS A 229 -8.07 12.99 0.79
CA CYS A 229 -6.82 13.08 0.02
C CYS A 229 -6.96 14.06 -1.14
N ILE A 230 -6.08 15.06 -1.21
CA ILE A 230 -6.21 16.18 -2.14
C ILE A 230 -5.00 16.30 -3.07
N GLY A 231 -5.27 16.58 -4.35
CA GLY A 231 -4.22 16.99 -5.29
C GLY A 231 -3.23 15.89 -5.70
N ASN A 232 -3.61 14.61 -5.54
CA ASN A 232 -2.73 13.50 -5.89
C ASN A 232 -2.78 13.18 -7.40
N ARG A 233 -1.69 12.63 -7.93
CA ARG A 233 -1.60 12.13 -9.31
C ARG A 233 -1.47 10.62 -9.29
N VAL A 234 -2.45 9.94 -9.86
CA VAL A 234 -2.54 8.48 -9.93
C VAL A 234 -2.41 8.10 -11.41
N THR A 235 -1.22 7.66 -11.81
CA THR A 235 -0.87 7.48 -13.23
C THR A 235 -0.33 6.09 -13.55
N GLY A 236 -0.87 5.43 -14.57
CA GLY A 236 -0.28 4.19 -15.08
C GLY A 236 -0.39 2.98 -14.16
N ASN A 237 -1.23 3.02 -13.12
CA ASN A 237 -1.37 1.93 -12.16
C ASN A 237 -2.26 0.82 -12.73
N THR A 238 -1.94 -0.43 -12.42
CA THR A 238 -2.79 -1.58 -12.75
C THR A 238 -3.56 -2.00 -11.50
N VAL A 239 -4.87 -1.74 -11.51
CA VAL A 239 -5.79 -2.11 -10.43
C VAL A 239 -6.67 -3.25 -10.92
N ARG A 240 -6.32 -4.49 -10.53
CA ARG A 240 -6.91 -5.68 -11.14
C ARG A 240 -7.37 -6.75 -10.18
N GLY A 241 -8.54 -7.33 -10.43
CA GLY A 241 -8.95 -8.54 -9.71
C GLY A 241 -9.24 -8.30 -8.22
N ASN A 242 -9.49 -7.05 -7.82
CA ASN A 242 -9.85 -6.71 -6.45
C ASN A 242 -11.37 -6.83 -6.27
N TYR A 243 -11.83 -7.02 -5.03
CA TYR A 243 -13.27 -6.98 -4.75
C TYR A 243 -13.83 -5.57 -4.98
N ILE A 244 -13.17 -4.54 -4.44
CA ILE A 244 -13.34 -3.13 -4.83
C ILE A 244 -12.01 -2.65 -5.43
N GLY A 245 -12.03 -2.07 -6.64
CA GLY A 245 -10.83 -1.56 -7.31
C GLY A 245 -10.33 -0.28 -6.65
N LEU A 246 -11.17 0.75 -6.64
CA LEU A 246 -10.90 2.04 -6.02
C LEU A 246 -12.07 2.44 -5.12
N LYS A 247 -11.76 2.90 -3.91
CA LYS A 247 -12.74 3.37 -2.95
C LYS A 247 -12.43 4.81 -2.58
N PHE A 248 -13.42 5.67 -2.70
CA PHE A 248 -13.36 7.02 -2.15
C PHE A 248 -14.09 7.10 -0.81
N GLY A 249 -13.44 7.78 0.13
CA GLY A 249 -14.00 8.22 1.38
C GLY A 249 -14.67 9.58 1.21
N SER A 250 -14.57 10.43 2.22
CA SER A 250 -15.07 11.80 2.15
C SER A 250 -13.92 12.75 1.81
N ASN A 251 -14.24 13.86 1.13
CA ASN A 251 -13.35 14.99 0.87
C ASN A 251 -12.05 14.60 0.14
N SER A 252 -12.12 13.74 -0.86
CA SER A 252 -10.95 13.36 -1.67
C SER A 252 -11.02 14.00 -3.05
N ASP A 253 -10.73 15.30 -3.13
CA ASP A 253 -10.91 16.12 -4.33
C ASP A 253 -9.60 16.51 -5.02
N GLU A 254 -9.68 17.07 -6.24
CA GLU A 254 -8.55 17.55 -7.04
C GLU A 254 -7.52 16.47 -7.43
N ASN A 255 -7.85 15.19 -7.27
CA ASN A 255 -7.00 14.10 -7.68
C ASN A 255 -7.11 13.87 -9.19
N GLN A 256 -6.02 13.42 -9.81
CA GLN A 256 -5.92 13.20 -11.24
C GLN A 256 -5.64 11.72 -11.53
N PHE A 257 -6.53 11.08 -12.27
CA PHE A 257 -6.45 9.68 -12.66
C PHE A 257 -6.24 9.60 -14.17
N THR A 258 -5.07 9.16 -14.60
CA THR A 258 -4.77 8.97 -16.02
C THR A 258 -4.00 7.68 -16.24
N GLU A 259 -4.15 7.06 -17.40
CA GLU A 259 -3.35 5.91 -17.81
C GLU A 259 -3.50 4.67 -16.91
N ASN A 260 -4.44 4.66 -15.95
CA ASN A 260 -4.64 3.53 -15.07
C ASN A 260 -5.46 2.44 -15.79
N VAL A 261 -5.26 1.20 -15.37
CA VAL A 261 -5.91 0.01 -15.93
C VAL A 261 -6.79 -0.61 -14.85
N PHE A 262 -8.11 -0.39 -14.93
CA PHE A 262 -9.10 -0.96 -14.03
C PHE A 262 -9.76 -2.19 -14.68
N THR A 263 -9.30 -3.38 -14.30
CA THR A 263 -9.75 -4.63 -14.93
C THR A 263 -10.08 -5.72 -13.95
N ARG A 264 -11.12 -6.51 -14.23
CA ARG A 264 -11.60 -7.65 -13.45
C ARG A 264 -11.85 -7.35 -11.98
N ASN A 265 -12.11 -6.10 -11.62
CA ASN A 265 -12.57 -5.76 -10.28
C ASN A 265 -14.06 -6.04 -10.21
N LEU A 266 -14.54 -6.68 -9.13
CA LEU A 266 -15.97 -6.95 -8.99
C LEU A 266 -16.77 -5.64 -8.91
N HIS A 267 -16.19 -4.67 -8.21
CA HIS A 267 -16.65 -3.29 -8.14
C HIS A 267 -15.49 -2.36 -8.55
N PRO A 268 -15.47 -1.83 -9.79
CA PRO A 268 -14.35 -1.00 -10.25
C PRO A 268 -14.12 0.23 -9.36
N VAL A 269 -15.18 0.98 -9.06
CA VAL A 269 -15.11 2.14 -8.16
C VAL A 269 -16.31 2.18 -7.22
N GLU A 270 -16.06 2.55 -5.97
CA GLU A 270 -17.05 2.89 -4.94
C GLU A 270 -16.90 4.37 -4.57
N THR A 271 -17.96 5.17 -4.78
CA THR A 271 -17.96 6.61 -4.50
C THR A 271 -18.58 6.91 -3.13
N GLY A 272 -18.04 7.92 -2.44
CA GLY A 272 -18.59 8.40 -1.18
C GLY A 272 -19.86 9.25 -1.36
N LEU A 273 -20.58 9.50 -0.27
CA LEU A 273 -21.85 10.26 -0.19
C LEU A 273 -21.79 11.74 -0.66
N ALA A 274 -20.64 12.23 -1.14
CA ALA A 274 -20.42 13.66 -1.39
C ALA A 274 -19.46 13.98 -2.54
N GLU A 275 -19.15 13.04 -3.44
CA GLU A 275 -18.16 13.29 -4.49
C GLU A 275 -18.84 13.46 -5.85
N GLY A 276 -18.97 14.72 -6.26
CA GLY A 276 -19.28 15.14 -7.61
C GLY A 276 -18.39 16.33 -7.97
N ASP A 277 -17.64 16.19 -9.05
CA ASP A 277 -16.89 17.23 -9.79
C ASP A 277 -15.46 17.62 -9.36
N GLY A 278 -14.95 17.20 -8.19
CA GLY A 278 -13.59 17.59 -7.75
C GLY A 278 -12.44 16.87 -8.46
N ASN A 279 -12.63 15.58 -8.82
CA ASN A 279 -11.57 14.73 -9.37
C ASN A 279 -11.54 14.75 -10.91
N LYS A 280 -10.34 14.66 -11.49
CA LYS A 280 -10.13 14.62 -12.94
C LYS A 280 -9.80 13.22 -13.39
N TRP A 281 -10.65 12.68 -14.26
CA TRP A 281 -10.50 11.34 -14.84
C TRP A 281 -9.82 11.32 -16.22
N ALA A 282 -9.54 12.51 -16.76
CA ALA A 282 -8.68 12.68 -17.92
C ALA A 282 -7.89 13.98 -17.81
N VAL A 283 -6.65 13.97 -18.29
CA VAL A 283 -5.80 15.16 -18.37
C VAL A 283 -5.23 15.24 -19.78
N LYS A 284 -5.37 16.41 -20.44
CA LYS A 284 -4.93 16.62 -21.83
C LYS A 284 -5.49 15.57 -22.80
N GLY A 285 -6.75 15.17 -22.59
CA GLY A 285 -7.44 14.19 -23.43
C GLY A 285 -7.03 12.74 -23.21
N VAL A 286 -6.27 12.42 -22.15
CA VAL A 286 -5.87 11.03 -21.82
C VAL A 286 -6.53 10.63 -20.50
N GLY A 287 -7.42 9.64 -20.55
CA GLY A 287 -8.12 9.06 -19.40
C GLY A 287 -7.57 7.70 -18.98
N ASN A 288 -8.44 6.75 -18.63
CA ASN A 288 -8.10 5.44 -18.06
C ASN A 288 -8.69 4.29 -18.88
N PHE A 289 -8.14 3.08 -18.73
CA PHE A 289 -8.65 1.87 -19.36
C PHE A 289 -9.62 1.14 -18.40
N TRP A 290 -10.78 0.74 -18.93
CA TRP A 290 -11.88 0.12 -18.18
C TRP A 290 -12.35 -1.17 -18.88
N ASP A 291 -12.59 -2.23 -18.12
CA ASP A 291 -13.01 -3.56 -18.63
C ASP A 291 -14.21 -3.54 -19.58
N ASN A 292 -15.18 -2.66 -19.33
CA ASN A 292 -16.45 -2.57 -20.08
C ASN A 292 -16.58 -1.23 -20.83
N GLY A 293 -15.47 -0.53 -21.06
CA GLY A 293 -15.45 0.72 -21.81
C GLY A 293 -15.91 0.51 -23.25
N ALA A 294 -16.71 1.43 -23.77
CA ALA A 294 -17.08 1.40 -25.19
C ALA A 294 -15.83 1.65 -26.04
N GLU A 295 -15.43 0.67 -26.85
CA GLU A 295 -14.26 0.77 -27.74
C GLU A 295 -14.55 1.51 -29.06
N ILE A 296 -15.52 2.42 -29.08
CA ILE A 296 -15.78 3.24 -30.27
C ILE A 296 -14.65 4.27 -30.37
N ASP A 297 -13.72 4.03 -31.29
CA ASP A 297 -12.60 4.89 -31.64
C ASP A 297 -12.56 5.04 -33.18
N LEU A 298 -13.30 6.01 -33.70
CA LEU A 298 -13.46 6.27 -35.13
C LEU A 298 -12.21 6.87 -35.75
N ASN A 299 -11.46 7.69 -34.99
CA ASN A 299 -10.25 8.36 -35.47
C ASN A 299 -8.98 7.49 -35.31
N ARG A 300 -9.09 6.34 -34.61
CA ARG A 300 -8.05 5.35 -34.34
C ARG A 300 -6.84 5.91 -33.60
N ASP A 301 -7.07 6.84 -32.68
CA ASP A 301 -6.00 7.46 -31.90
C ASP A 301 -5.68 6.71 -30.60
N GLY A 302 -6.46 5.68 -30.28
CA GLY A 302 -6.35 4.84 -29.08
C GLY A 302 -7.26 5.30 -27.94
N ILE A 303 -8.06 6.34 -28.13
CA ILE A 303 -8.92 6.96 -27.13
C ILE A 303 -10.38 6.81 -27.60
N GLY A 304 -11.28 6.45 -26.69
CA GLY A 304 -12.69 6.29 -27.00
C GLY A 304 -13.37 7.64 -27.27
N ASP A 305 -14.19 7.69 -28.31
CA ASP A 305 -14.99 8.86 -28.71
C ASP A 305 -16.19 9.11 -27.78
N LEU A 306 -16.54 8.14 -26.95
CA LEU A 306 -17.62 8.24 -25.96
C LEU A 306 -17.05 8.21 -24.54
N PRO A 307 -17.55 9.06 -23.62
CA PRO A 307 -17.19 8.99 -22.21
C PRO A 307 -17.51 7.63 -21.60
N HIS A 308 -16.65 7.14 -20.71
CA HIS A 308 -16.95 6.00 -19.85
C HIS A 308 -17.60 6.48 -18.55
N ARG A 309 -18.74 5.88 -18.21
CA ARG A 309 -19.45 6.13 -16.95
C ARG A 309 -19.42 4.92 -16.04
N GLU A 310 -18.71 5.03 -14.93
CA GLU A 310 -18.69 3.98 -13.91
C GLU A 310 -19.71 4.29 -12.82
N ILE A 311 -20.64 3.36 -12.57
CA ILE A 311 -21.70 3.53 -11.57
C ILE A 311 -21.47 2.69 -10.34
N ASP A 312 -21.89 3.25 -9.21
CA ASP A 312 -22.00 2.50 -7.97
C ASP A 312 -23.46 2.26 -7.54
N LEU A 313 -24.13 1.33 -8.23
CA LEU A 313 -25.55 1.02 -8.01
C LEU A 313 -25.90 0.60 -6.58
N PHE A 314 -24.98 -0.03 -5.87
CA PHE A 314 -25.22 -0.55 -4.52
C PHE A 314 -24.41 0.16 -3.45
N GLY A 315 -23.72 1.25 -3.78
CA GLY A 315 -22.62 1.82 -2.98
C GLY A 315 -22.79 1.70 -1.47
N ILE A 316 -23.57 2.60 -0.88
CA ILE A 316 -23.83 2.63 0.56
C ILE A 316 -24.53 1.35 1.03
N LEU A 317 -25.45 0.79 0.23
CA LEU A 317 -26.20 -0.41 0.59
C LEU A 317 -25.28 -1.62 0.85
N ARG A 318 -24.12 -1.73 0.18
CA ARG A 318 -23.15 -2.81 0.46
C ARG A 318 -22.49 -2.68 1.82
N ARG A 319 -22.36 -1.45 2.34
CA ARG A 319 -21.79 -1.22 3.67
C ARG A 319 -22.71 -1.76 4.76
N ASP A 320 -24.01 -1.54 4.59
CA ASP A 320 -25.02 -1.91 5.59
C ASP A 320 -25.50 -3.37 5.38
N PHE A 321 -25.51 -3.83 4.12
CA PHE A 321 -25.97 -5.16 3.72
C PHE A 321 -24.96 -5.83 2.78
N PRO A 322 -23.89 -6.45 3.30
CA PRO A 322 -22.86 -7.10 2.47
C PRO A 322 -23.41 -8.16 1.50
N ALA A 323 -24.53 -8.80 1.85
CA ALA A 323 -25.20 -9.79 1.00
C ALA A 323 -25.71 -9.22 -0.33
N VAL A 324 -25.91 -7.90 -0.44
CA VAL A 324 -26.28 -7.26 -1.71
C VAL A 324 -25.19 -7.45 -2.78
N ALA A 325 -23.94 -7.69 -2.38
CA ALA A 325 -22.85 -8.00 -3.29
C ALA A 325 -23.10 -9.25 -4.17
N PHE A 326 -23.96 -10.18 -3.75
CA PHE A 326 -24.37 -11.32 -4.60
C PHE A 326 -25.12 -10.89 -5.87
N LEU A 327 -25.72 -9.70 -5.87
CA LEU A 327 -26.47 -9.17 -7.01
C LEU A 327 -25.58 -8.47 -8.03
N SER A 328 -24.28 -8.27 -7.73
CA SER A 328 -23.36 -7.44 -8.52
C SER A 328 -23.20 -7.88 -9.97
N ASP A 329 -23.33 -9.18 -10.24
CA ASP A 329 -23.24 -9.75 -11.59
C ASP A 329 -24.61 -10.19 -12.16
N SER A 330 -25.70 -9.79 -11.51
CA SER A 330 -27.06 -10.12 -11.95
C SER A 330 -27.39 -9.47 -13.30
N PRO A 331 -28.27 -10.09 -14.12
CA PRO A 331 -28.70 -9.52 -15.40
C PRO A 331 -29.31 -8.11 -15.27
N ALA A 332 -30.03 -7.84 -14.18
CA ALA A 332 -30.62 -6.52 -13.93
C ALA A 332 -29.56 -5.43 -13.74
N VAL A 333 -28.50 -5.73 -12.98
CA VAL A 333 -27.37 -4.82 -12.77
C VAL A 333 -26.60 -4.57 -14.06
N LYS A 334 -26.39 -5.60 -14.87
CA LYS A 334 -25.76 -5.47 -16.20
C LYS A 334 -26.57 -4.56 -17.12
N LEU A 335 -27.89 -4.71 -17.15
CA LEU A 335 -28.79 -3.86 -17.94
C LEU A 335 -28.74 -2.39 -17.47
N LEU A 336 -28.76 -2.14 -16.16
CA LEU A 336 -28.66 -0.78 -15.61
C LEU A 336 -27.31 -0.13 -15.96
N ARG A 337 -26.20 -0.87 -15.85
CA ARG A 337 -24.86 -0.42 -16.29
C ARG A 337 -24.86 -0.07 -17.77
N PHE A 338 -25.45 -0.92 -18.61
CA PHE A 338 -25.56 -0.68 -20.05
C PHE A 338 -26.36 0.58 -20.40
N ALA A 339 -27.46 0.84 -19.67
CA ALA A 339 -28.29 2.03 -19.85
C ALA A 339 -27.55 3.30 -19.39
N ASN A 340 -26.92 3.28 -18.21
CA ASN A 340 -26.20 4.44 -17.68
C ASN A 340 -24.99 4.85 -18.53
N GLY A 341 -24.29 3.86 -19.09
CA GLY A 341 -23.19 4.11 -20.03
C GLY A 341 -23.61 4.89 -21.29
N ARG A 342 -24.91 4.90 -21.63
CA ARG A 342 -25.47 5.66 -22.77
C ARG A 342 -26.09 6.98 -22.36
N ALA A 343 -26.85 6.98 -21.26
CA ALA A 343 -27.52 8.16 -20.75
C ALA A 343 -27.44 8.17 -19.23
N ALA A 344 -27.01 9.30 -18.66
CA ALA A 344 -26.92 9.44 -17.21
C ALA A 344 -28.29 9.23 -16.57
N ILE A 345 -28.36 8.36 -15.56
CA ILE A 345 -29.57 8.11 -14.79
C ILE A 345 -29.64 9.17 -13.67
N PRO A 346 -30.68 10.03 -13.64
CA PRO A 346 -30.83 11.03 -12.60
C PRO A 346 -30.81 10.42 -11.19
N GLY A 347 -30.03 11.01 -10.28
CA GLY A 347 -29.94 10.59 -8.88
C GLY A 347 -28.97 9.45 -8.59
N VAL A 348 -28.24 8.93 -9.59
CA VAL A 348 -27.18 7.93 -9.41
C VAL A 348 -25.81 8.61 -9.51
N SER A 349 -24.97 8.46 -8.48
CA SER A 349 -23.58 8.93 -8.54
C SER A 349 -22.79 8.07 -9.53
N SER A 350 -22.06 8.73 -10.42
CA SER A 350 -21.16 8.10 -11.36
C SER A 350 -19.84 8.84 -11.45
N ILE A 351 -18.82 8.11 -11.87
CA ILE A 351 -17.57 8.67 -12.35
C ILE A 351 -17.66 8.80 -13.86
N ASP A 352 -17.31 9.98 -14.38
CA ASP A 352 -17.24 10.26 -15.80
C ASP A 352 -15.76 10.39 -16.22
N ASP A 353 -15.29 9.44 -17.01
CA ASP A 353 -14.02 9.52 -17.74
C ASP A 353 -14.31 9.97 -19.18
N PRO A 354 -13.98 11.23 -19.55
CA PRO A 354 -14.33 11.78 -20.86
C PRO A 354 -13.41 11.29 -21.99
N SER A 355 -12.33 10.57 -21.68
CA SER A 355 -11.35 10.14 -22.69
C SER A 355 -10.83 8.74 -22.35
N PRO A 356 -11.71 7.73 -22.26
CA PRO A 356 -11.33 6.39 -21.87
C PRO A 356 -10.36 5.79 -22.89
N LEU A 357 -9.44 4.96 -22.42
CA LEU A 357 -8.43 4.34 -23.27
C LEU A 357 -8.97 3.05 -23.86
N THR A 358 -8.65 2.82 -25.14
CA THR A 358 -8.90 1.53 -25.80
C THR A 358 -7.76 0.54 -25.55
N SER A 359 -7.99 -0.73 -25.90
CA SER A 359 -6.98 -1.79 -25.82
C SER A 359 -5.75 -1.53 -26.71
N GLU A 360 -5.90 -0.73 -27.78
CA GLU A 360 -4.80 -0.38 -28.70
C GLU A 360 -3.95 0.82 -28.24
N PHE A 361 -4.38 1.57 -27.21
CA PHE A 361 -3.72 2.81 -26.78
C PHE A 361 -2.21 2.65 -26.55
N TRP A 362 -1.81 1.63 -25.78
CA TRP A 362 -0.40 1.41 -25.44
C TRP A 362 0.46 1.06 -26.64
N LYS A 363 -0.10 0.28 -27.56
CA LYS A 363 0.56 -0.09 -28.82
C LYS A 363 0.76 1.14 -29.71
N LEU A 364 -0.28 1.97 -29.87
CA LEU A 364 -0.20 3.21 -30.64
C LEU A 364 0.78 4.21 -30.01
N ARG A 365 0.78 4.35 -28.68
CA ARG A 365 1.74 5.21 -27.96
C ARG A 365 3.17 4.77 -28.21
N ALA A 366 3.47 3.48 -28.07
CA ALA A 366 4.80 2.95 -28.32
C ALA A 366 5.28 3.24 -29.77
N GLN A 367 4.38 3.10 -30.76
CA GLN A 367 4.68 3.43 -32.15
C GLN A 367 4.96 4.92 -32.37
N ARG A 368 4.19 5.82 -31.74
CA ARG A 368 4.40 7.27 -31.80
C ARG A 368 5.76 7.64 -31.21
N THR A 369 6.10 7.12 -30.03
CA THR A 369 7.40 7.34 -29.39
C THR A 369 8.55 6.87 -30.27
N ALA A 370 8.46 5.68 -30.87
CA ALA A 370 9.48 5.16 -31.77
C ALA A 370 9.69 6.05 -33.00
N ARG A 371 8.60 6.54 -33.63
CA ARG A 371 8.68 7.47 -34.77
C ARG A 371 9.35 8.80 -34.40
N THR A 372 9.03 9.37 -33.23
CA THR A 372 9.64 10.62 -32.76
C THR A 372 11.13 10.46 -32.47
N THR A 373 11.56 9.32 -31.91
CA THR A 373 12.98 9.04 -31.67
C THR A 373 13.77 8.95 -32.98
N ILE A 374 13.22 8.27 -33.99
CA ILE A 374 13.84 8.19 -35.33
C ILE A 374 13.96 9.58 -35.97
N ALA A 375 12.91 10.40 -35.87
CA ALA A 375 12.90 11.75 -36.43
C ALA A 375 13.89 12.71 -35.75
N LYS A 376 14.27 12.47 -34.49
CA LYS A 376 15.29 13.25 -33.76
C LYS A 376 16.73 12.75 -33.99
N SER A 377 16.89 11.55 -34.55
CA SER A 377 18.20 10.93 -34.84
C SER A 377 18.67 11.16 -36.28
N LYS A 378 17.83 11.76 -37.11
CA LYS A 378 18.15 12.30 -38.44
C LYS A 378 18.25 13.81 -38.30
#